data_AF-W5P1Q5-F1
#
_entry.id   AF-W5P1Q5-F1
#
_cell.length_a   1.000
_cell.length_b   1.000
_cell.length_c   1.000
_cell.angle_alpha   90.00
_cell.angle_beta   90.00
_cell.angle_gamma   90.00
#
_symmetry.space_group_name_H-M   'P 1'
#
loop_
_entity.id
_entity.type
_entity.pdbx_description
1 polymer ?
#
loop_
_entity_poly.entity_id
_entity_poly.type
_entity_poly.pdbx_seq_one_letter_code
_entity_poly.pdbx_strand_id
1 'polypeptide(L)' 'VGSDLDAGRICGYGTARCRRNCKRQEFRVGKCPNTYPCCLKKWKVNSLNPQK' A
#
# COMPACT_ATOMS: atom_id res chain seq x y z
N VAL A 1 -7.80 20.89 6.85
CA VAL A 1 -7.40 19.59 7.41
C VAL A 1 -7.21 18.61 6.26
N GLY A 2 -6.13 17.86 6.19
CA GLY A 2 -6.03 16.74 5.24
C GLY A 2 -5.22 17.00 3.97
N SER A 3 -3.94 16.63 4.06
CA SER A 3 -3.15 16.10 2.94
C SER A 3 -2.21 15.00 3.47
N ASP A 4 -1.72 15.19 4.71
CA ASP A 4 -0.95 14.19 5.46
C ASP A 4 -1.80 13.07 6.08
N LEU A 5 -3.07 13.32 6.41
CA LEU A 5 -3.92 12.32 7.08
C LEU A 5 -4.24 11.11 6.19
N ASP A 6 -4.22 11.26 4.86
CA ASP A 6 -4.47 10.16 3.93
C ASP A 6 -3.20 9.37 3.56
N ALA A 7 -2.01 9.83 4.00
CA ALA A 7 -0.77 9.06 3.86
C ALA A 7 -0.80 7.90 4.86
N GLY A 8 -1.29 6.76 4.41
CA GLY A 8 -1.47 5.58 5.26
C GLY A 8 -2.87 4.96 5.18
N ARG A 9 -3.81 5.62 4.51
CA ARG A 9 -5.15 5.08 4.28
C ARG A 9 -5.08 3.80 3.46
N ILE A 10 -5.92 2.84 3.80
CA ILE A 10 -6.02 1.57 3.08
C ILE A 10 -6.77 1.81 1.76
N CYS A 11 -6.28 1.19 0.69
CA CYS A 11 -6.83 1.23 -0.65
C CYS A 11 -6.72 -0.15 -1.30
N GLY A 12 -7.20 -0.33 -2.54
CA GLY A 12 -7.14 -1.63 -3.24
C GLY A 12 -7.89 -2.72 -2.48
N TYR A 13 -9.14 -2.46 -2.12
CA TYR A 13 -10.02 -3.42 -1.44
C TYR A 13 -9.43 -4.02 -0.15
N GLY A 14 -8.72 -3.22 0.65
CA GLY A 14 -8.17 -3.68 1.92
C GLY A 14 -6.71 -4.15 1.88
N THR A 15 -6.10 -4.26 0.70
CA THR A 15 -4.80 -4.94 0.54
C THR A 15 -3.61 -4.00 0.35
N ALA A 16 -3.87 -2.74 -0.01
CA ALA A 16 -2.86 -1.76 -0.36
C ALA A 16 -2.96 -0.49 0.51
N ARG A 17 -1.98 0.40 0.40
CA ARG A 17 -1.92 1.62 1.21
C ARG A 17 -1.54 2.84 0.37
N CYS A 18 -2.20 3.96 0.60
CA CYS A 18 -1.88 5.25 0.03
C CYS A 18 -0.53 5.74 0.57
N ARG A 19 0.38 6.12 -0.32
CA ARG A 19 1.69 6.68 0.05
C ARG A 19 2.05 7.81 -0.88
N ARG A 20 2.88 8.76 -0.43
CA ARG A 20 3.45 9.78 -1.34
C ARG A 20 4.20 9.14 -2.51
N ASN A 21 4.97 8.08 -2.24
CA ASN A 21 5.64 7.24 -3.24
C ASN A 21 5.60 5.77 -2.79
N CYS A 22 5.50 4.83 -3.73
CA CYS A 22 5.61 3.41 -3.42
C CYS A 22 7.05 3.04 -3.08
N LYS A 23 7.22 2.12 -2.12
CA LYS A 23 8.54 1.59 -1.77
C LYS A 23 9.05 0.66 -2.88
N ARG A 24 10.38 0.41 -2.93
CA ARG A 24 10.99 -0.54 -3.89
C ARG A 24 10.37 -1.94 -3.84
N GLN A 25 9.88 -2.36 -2.67
CA GLN A 25 9.20 -3.63 -2.43
C GLN A 25 7.67 -3.52 -2.48
N GLU A 26 7.14 -2.52 -3.20
CA GLU A 26 5.71 -2.34 -3.46
C GLU A 26 5.47 -2.17 -4.97
N PHE A 27 4.25 -2.44 -5.40
CA PHE A 27 3.73 -2.14 -6.74
C PHE A 27 2.66 -1.07 -6.64
N ARG A 28 2.61 -0.16 -7.61
CA ARG A 28 1.50 0.78 -7.73
C ARG A 28 0.32 0.05 -8.37
N VAL A 29 -0.81 0.00 -7.65
CA VAL A 29 -2.03 -0.68 -8.11
C VAL A 29 -3.17 0.30 -8.40
N GLY A 30 -2.99 1.59 -8.10
CA GLY A 30 -4.00 2.61 -8.38
C GLY A 30 -3.61 3.99 -7.86
N LYS A 31 -4.64 4.82 -7.67
CA LYS A 31 -4.56 6.14 -7.04
C LYS A 31 -5.56 6.22 -5.89
N CYS A 32 -5.19 6.92 -4.85
CA CYS A 32 -6.07 7.26 -3.75
C CYS A 32 -6.84 8.57 -4.04
N PRO A 33 -7.92 8.87 -3.29
CA PRO A 33 -8.68 10.12 -3.47
C PRO A 33 -7.82 11.39 -3.33
N ASN A 34 -6.77 11.35 -2.51
CA ASN A 34 -5.79 12.41 -2.35
C ASN A 34 -4.71 12.44 -3.46
N THR A 35 -4.93 11.75 -4.58
CA THR A 35 -4.04 11.60 -5.75
C THR A 35 -2.75 10.80 -5.53
N TYR A 36 -2.43 10.45 -4.28
CA TYR A 36 -1.26 9.63 -3.95
C TYR A 36 -1.37 8.22 -4.56
N PRO A 37 -0.25 7.59 -4.93
CA PRO A 37 -0.27 6.21 -5.40
C PRO A 37 -0.78 5.26 -4.30
N CYS A 38 -1.66 4.35 -4.71
CA CYS A 38 -2.05 3.20 -3.93
C CYS A 38 -1.01 2.09 -4.14
N CYS A 39 -0.31 1.71 -3.07
CA CYS A 39 0.86 0.83 -3.13
C CYS A 39 0.57 -0.52 -2.44
N LEU A 40 0.72 -1.61 -3.20
CA LEU A 40 0.56 -2.98 -2.73
C LEU A 40 1.93 -3.60 -2.45
N LYS A 41 2.11 -4.24 -1.30
CA LYS A 41 3.37 -4.90 -0.95
C LYS A 41 3.61 -6.10 -1.86
N LYS A 42 4.83 -6.24 -2.39
CA LYS A 42 5.22 -7.46 -3.12
C LYS A 42 5.11 -8.64 -2.17
N TRP A 43 4.52 -9.72 -2.67
CA TRP A 43 4.56 -11.01 -1.99
C TRP A 43 6.02 -11.41 -1.79
N LYS A 44 6.44 -11.55 -0.53
CA LYS A 44 7.71 -12.19 -0.18
C LYS A 44 7.41 -13.67 0.02
N VAL A 45 7.98 -14.52 -0.82
CA VAL A 45 7.84 -15.99 -0.74
C VAL A 45 8.24 -16.53 0.65
N ASN A 46 9.11 -15.81 1.38
CA ASN A 46 9.52 -16.18 2.75
C ASN A 46 8.53 -15.83 3.88
N SER A 47 7.34 -15.28 3.60
CA SER A 47 6.42 -14.82 4.67
C SER A 47 5.24 -15.75 4.96
N LEU A 48 5.16 -16.91 4.30
CA LEU A 48 4.18 -17.97 4.59
C LEU A 48 4.90 -19.22 5.10
N ASN A 49 5.56 -19.10 6.24
CA ASN A 49 5.58 -20.26 7.14
C ASN A 49 4.39 -20.06 8.09
N PRO A 50 3.24 -20.72 7.88
CA PRO A 50 2.47 -21.13 9.05
C PRO A 50 3.41 -22.06 9.82
N GLN A 51 4.00 -21.57 10.92
CA GLN A 51 4.59 -22.51 11.87
C GLN A 51 3.43 -23.37 12.39
N LYS A 52 3.40 -24.59 11.87
CA LYS A 52 2.75 -25.83 12.30
C LYS A 52 1.55 -25.72 13.23
#